data_AF-A0A7M5WR96-F1
#
_entry.id   AF-A0A7M5WR96-F1
#
_cell.length_a   1.000
_cell.length_b   1.000
_cell.length_c   1.000
_cell.angle_alpha   90.00
_cell.angle_beta   90.00
_cell.angle_gamma   90.00
#
_symmetry.space_group_name_H-M   'P 1'
#
loop_
_entity.id
_entity.type
_entity.pdbx_description
1 polymer ?
#
loop_
_entity_poly.entity_id
_entity_poly.type
_entity_poly.pdbx_seq_one_letter_code
_entity_poly.pdbx_strand_id
1 'polypeptide(L)'
;PFSHTSRFHDDGFTSVQKFLKQGKQLHKTMTKMNSILQLVCLVTLISFCHSASLVRRSVDGSASTPCAVKKMRMKIYEPGCGVVTVITKGCHGYCTSSSMYTNDKDALAIDCKFCKPKKTIRKMTVMKCPMLSKKTKVIAYREAVSCQCDGCPS
;
A
#
# COMPACT_ATOMS: atom_id res chain seq x y z
N PRO A 1 -3.92 -31.82 -96.15
CA PRO A 1 -3.47 -33.17 -95.71
C PRO A 1 -2.48 -33.05 -94.55
N PHE A 2 -2.72 -33.84 -93.49
CA PHE A 2 -1.96 -34.00 -92.23
C PHE A 2 -2.17 -32.98 -91.10
N SER A 3 -3.27 -33.21 -90.36
CA SER A 3 -3.37 -33.65 -88.96
C SER A 3 -2.31 -33.32 -87.87
N HIS A 4 -2.87 -32.95 -86.71
CA HIS A 4 -2.57 -33.33 -85.31
C HIS A 4 -1.68 -32.46 -84.38
N THR A 5 -2.29 -32.18 -83.21
CA THR A 5 -1.75 -31.99 -81.84
C THR A 5 -0.99 -30.67 -81.58
N SER A 6 -1.17 -29.91 -80.49
CA SER A 6 -1.48 -30.19 -79.07
C SER A 6 -1.80 -28.83 -78.40
N ARG A 7 -2.90 -28.62 -77.66
CA ARG A 7 -3.12 -28.92 -76.23
C ARG A 7 -1.90 -28.64 -75.34
N PHE A 8 -1.68 -27.38 -74.92
CA PHE A 8 -0.95 -27.00 -73.70
C PHE A 8 -0.99 -25.46 -73.53
N HIS A 9 -2.07 -24.87 -73.00
CA HIS A 9 -2.03 -23.45 -72.61
C HIS A 9 -3.01 -23.01 -71.50
N ASP A 10 -3.58 -23.93 -70.71
CA ASP A 10 -4.57 -23.58 -69.67
C ASP A 10 -4.16 -23.92 -68.22
N ASP A 11 -3.07 -24.66 -67.99
CA ASP A 11 -2.70 -25.12 -66.63
C ASP A 11 -1.85 -24.11 -65.83
N GLY A 12 -1.23 -23.12 -66.48
CA GLY A 12 -0.37 -22.14 -65.82
C GLY A 12 -1.14 -21.03 -65.09
N PHE A 13 -2.23 -20.54 -65.67
CA PHE A 13 -2.93 -19.35 -65.18
C PHE A 13 -3.82 -19.65 -63.95
N THR A 14 -4.39 -20.85 -63.88
CA THR A 14 -5.18 -21.34 -62.74
C THR A 14 -4.31 -21.66 -61.52
N SER A 15 -3.05 -22.08 -61.73
CA SER A 15 -2.09 -22.35 -60.66
C SER A 15 -1.63 -21.05 -59.97
N VAL A 16 -1.24 -20.02 -60.74
CA VAL A 16 -0.81 -18.71 -60.19
C VAL A 16 -1.93 -18.00 -59.42
N GLN A 17 -3.18 -18.06 -59.91
CA GLN A 17 -4.36 -17.53 -59.21
C GLN A 17 -4.64 -18.24 -57.86
N LYS A 18 -4.41 -19.56 -57.78
CA LYS A 18 -4.51 -20.32 -56.52
C LYS A 18 -3.42 -19.92 -55.53
N PHE A 19 -2.16 -19.76 -55.98
CA PHE A 19 -1.06 -19.31 -55.13
C PHE A 19 -1.26 -17.88 -54.58
N LEU A 20 -1.75 -16.94 -55.39
CA LEU A 20 -2.05 -15.57 -54.95
C LEU A 20 -3.21 -15.53 -53.95
N LYS A 21 -4.24 -16.37 -54.12
CA LYS A 21 -5.34 -16.51 -53.13
C LYS A 21 -4.83 -17.12 -51.82
N GLN A 22 -3.99 -18.15 -51.89
CA GLN A 22 -3.37 -18.76 -50.70
C GLN A 22 -2.45 -17.77 -49.97
N GLY A 23 -1.65 -16.97 -50.69
CA GLY A 23 -0.80 -15.93 -50.11
C GLY A 23 -1.58 -14.80 -49.42
N LYS A 24 -2.69 -14.33 -50.02
CA LYS A 24 -3.58 -13.34 -49.38
C LYS A 24 -4.28 -13.91 -48.15
N GLN A 25 -4.63 -15.19 -48.17
CA GLN A 25 -5.25 -15.87 -47.03
C GLN A 25 -4.24 -16.09 -45.89
N LEU A 26 -2.98 -16.42 -46.21
CA LEU A 26 -1.88 -16.50 -45.25
C LEU A 26 -1.54 -15.14 -44.63
N HIS A 27 -1.49 -14.09 -45.44
CA HIS A 27 -1.24 -12.74 -44.94
C HIS A 27 -2.35 -12.30 -43.98
N LYS A 28 -3.62 -12.58 -44.31
CA LYS A 28 -4.78 -12.26 -43.47
C LYS A 28 -4.80 -13.05 -42.16
N THR A 29 -4.36 -14.32 -42.15
CA THR A 29 -4.17 -15.07 -40.91
C THR A 29 -2.99 -14.55 -40.10
N MET A 30 -1.87 -14.18 -40.72
CA MET A 30 -0.73 -13.58 -40.02
C MET A 30 -1.07 -12.22 -39.39
N THR A 31 -1.85 -11.36 -40.06
CA THR A 31 -2.30 -10.09 -39.47
C THR A 31 -3.29 -10.31 -38.31
N LYS A 32 -4.16 -11.32 -38.43
CA LYS A 32 -5.06 -11.73 -37.33
C LYS A 32 -4.28 -12.27 -36.14
N MET A 33 -3.28 -13.12 -36.35
CA MET A 33 -2.42 -13.64 -35.30
C MET A 33 -1.62 -12.52 -34.63
N ASN A 34 -1.13 -11.54 -35.38
CA ASN A 34 -0.45 -10.37 -34.81
C ASN A 34 -1.41 -9.50 -33.98
N SER A 35 -2.64 -9.28 -34.44
CA SER A 35 -3.66 -8.58 -33.64
C SER A 35 -4.05 -9.35 -32.37
N ILE A 36 -4.16 -10.68 -32.45
CA ILE A 36 -4.44 -11.52 -31.28
C ILE A 36 -3.27 -11.46 -30.30
N LEU A 37 -2.03 -11.51 -30.78
CA LEU A 37 -0.83 -11.44 -29.95
C LEU A 37 -0.70 -10.06 -29.26
N GLN A 38 -1.03 -8.99 -29.98
CA GLN A 38 -1.12 -7.63 -29.42
C GLN A 38 -2.19 -7.54 -28.33
N LEU A 39 -3.37 -8.11 -28.57
CA LEU A 39 -4.46 -8.12 -27.59
C LEU A 39 -4.11 -8.96 -26.35
N VAL A 40 -3.49 -10.12 -26.54
CA VAL A 40 -3.00 -10.97 -25.44
C VAL A 40 -1.93 -10.24 -24.63
N CYS A 41 -0.97 -9.57 -25.28
CA CYS A 41 0.02 -8.73 -24.59
C CYS A 41 -0.64 -7.59 -23.81
N LEU A 42 -1.66 -6.94 -24.37
CA LEU A 42 -2.36 -5.85 -23.68
C LEU A 42 -3.10 -6.37 -22.45
N VAL A 43 -3.79 -7.51 -22.57
CA VAL A 43 -4.53 -8.14 -21.46
C VAL A 43 -3.58 -8.64 -20.38
N THR A 44 -2.43 -9.23 -20.74
CA THR A 44 -1.43 -9.65 -19.76
C THR A 44 -0.76 -8.46 -19.09
N LEU A 45 -0.44 -7.38 -19.81
CA LEU A 45 0.11 -6.15 -19.23
C LEU A 45 -0.89 -5.44 -18.32
N ILE A 46 -2.17 -5.36 -18.68
CA ILE A 46 -3.23 -4.81 -17.82
C ILE A 46 -3.41 -5.69 -16.58
N SER A 47 -3.38 -7.01 -16.72
CA SER A 47 -3.48 -7.95 -15.61
C SER A 47 -2.26 -7.85 -14.68
N PHE A 48 -1.05 -7.72 -15.23
CA PHE A 48 0.17 -7.43 -14.45
C PHE A 48 0.12 -6.07 -13.76
N CYS A 49 -0.43 -5.03 -14.39
CA CYS A 49 -0.63 -3.72 -13.77
C CYS A 49 -1.70 -3.76 -12.67
N HIS A 50 -2.78 -4.55 -12.83
CA HIS A 50 -3.79 -4.75 -11.79
C HIS A 50 -3.21 -5.53 -10.60
N SER A 51 -2.42 -6.58 -10.86
CA SER A 51 -1.70 -7.33 -9.83
C SER A 51 -0.65 -6.47 -9.13
N ALA A 52 0.10 -5.63 -9.85
CA ALA A 52 1.06 -4.69 -9.26
C ALA A 52 0.37 -3.59 -8.43
N SER A 53 -0.86 -3.20 -8.79
CA SER A 53 -1.67 -2.24 -8.03
C SER A 53 -2.30 -2.86 -6.78
N LEU A 54 -2.64 -4.15 -6.81
CA LEU A 54 -3.10 -4.92 -5.64
C LEU A 54 -1.96 -5.31 -4.69
N VAL A 55 -0.76 -5.57 -5.22
CA VAL A 55 0.46 -5.85 -4.42
C VAL A 55 1.07 -4.57 -3.79
N ARG A 56 0.57 -3.37 -4.13
CA ARG A 56 0.87 -2.13 -3.39
C ARG A 56 -0.05 -1.87 -2.20
N ARG A 57 -0.97 -2.79 -1.87
CA ARG A 57 -1.77 -2.75 -0.64
C ARG A 57 -1.57 -4.00 0.19
N SER A 58 -0.33 -4.30 0.54
CA SER A 58 0.05 -5.15 1.68
C SER A 58 1.55 -4.99 1.95
N VAL A 59 2.02 -3.74 2.17
CA VAL A 59 3.24 -3.54 2.94
C VAL A 59 2.83 -3.50 4.41
N ASP A 60 2.40 -4.66 4.92
CA ASP A 60 2.63 -5.03 6.32
C ASP A 60 3.99 -5.74 6.43
N GLY A 61 4.96 -5.24 5.64
CA GLY A 61 6.37 -5.50 5.86
C GLY A 61 6.83 -4.58 6.97
N SER A 62 7.08 -5.16 8.15
CA SER A 62 7.64 -4.54 9.34
C SER A 62 9.05 -3.97 9.09
N ALA A 63 9.15 -2.94 8.26
CA ALA A 63 10.19 -1.92 8.33
C ALA A 63 9.70 -0.88 9.35
N SER A 64 10.29 -0.94 10.56
CA SER A 64 10.21 0.05 11.65
C SER A 64 9.28 1.24 11.43
N THR A 65 8.09 1.27 12.07
CA THR A 65 7.27 2.49 12.11
C THR A 65 7.98 3.53 12.98
N PRO A 66 8.48 4.65 12.43
CA PRO A 66 9.49 5.51 13.09
C PRO A 66 8.91 6.50 14.13
N CYS A 67 7.83 6.12 14.83
CA CYS A 67 6.96 6.95 15.69
C CYS A 67 5.75 7.56 14.95
N ALA A 68 4.55 7.08 15.28
CA ALA A 68 3.30 7.50 14.65
C ALA A 68 2.15 7.67 15.65
N VAL A 69 1.11 8.39 15.22
CA VAL A 69 -0.15 8.51 15.95
C VAL A 69 -0.98 7.23 15.74
N LYS A 70 -1.41 6.58 16.82
CA LYS A 70 -2.21 5.35 16.79
C LYS A 70 -3.47 5.50 17.64
N LYS A 71 -4.59 4.97 17.14
CA LYS A 71 -5.84 4.86 17.92
C LYS A 71 -5.65 3.82 19.04
N MET A 72 -6.07 4.16 20.25
CA MET A 72 -5.90 3.32 21.44
C MET A 72 -7.10 3.45 22.39
N ARG A 73 -7.38 2.39 23.14
CA ARG A 73 -8.39 2.39 24.19
C ARG A 73 -7.74 2.83 25.50
N MET A 74 -8.31 3.84 26.14
CA MET A 74 -7.84 4.37 27.42
C MET A 74 -8.97 4.28 28.44
N LYS A 75 -8.68 3.72 29.61
CA LYS A 75 -9.61 3.71 30.75
C LYS A 75 -9.34 4.95 31.61
N ILE A 76 -10.39 5.71 31.92
CA ILE A 76 -10.33 6.88 32.77
C ILE A 76 -10.94 6.51 34.12
N TYR A 77 -10.18 6.75 35.17
CA TYR A 77 -10.53 6.49 36.56
C TYR A 77 -10.69 7.80 37.30
N GLU A 78 -11.78 7.94 38.04
CA GLU A 78 -12.08 9.14 38.81
C GLU A 78 -12.78 8.72 40.12
N PRO A 79 -12.31 9.19 41.30
CA PRO A 79 -12.92 8.83 42.58
C PRO A 79 -14.42 9.18 42.65
N GLY A 80 -15.22 8.24 43.13
CA GLY A 80 -16.68 8.39 43.22
C GLY A 80 -17.44 8.26 41.89
N CYS A 81 -16.74 7.93 40.80
CA CYS A 81 -17.30 7.73 39.46
C CYS A 81 -17.09 6.30 38.94
N GLY A 82 -17.94 5.89 38.00
CA GLY A 82 -17.74 4.64 37.25
C GLY A 82 -16.60 4.79 36.22
N VAL A 83 -15.89 3.70 35.94
CA VAL A 83 -14.81 3.69 34.94
C VAL A 83 -15.38 3.91 33.53
N VAL A 84 -14.80 4.83 32.77
CA VAL A 84 -15.16 5.06 31.36
C VAL A 84 -14.01 4.66 30.47
N THR A 85 -14.30 3.89 29.41
CA THR A 85 -13.33 3.60 28.35
C THR A 85 -13.57 4.52 27.17
N VAL A 86 -12.55 5.26 26.76
CA VAL A 86 -12.58 6.13 25.58
C VAL A 86 -11.65 5.60 24.49
N ILE A 87 -12.03 5.78 23.22
CA ILE A 87 -11.11 5.59 22.09
C ILE A 87 -10.43 6.94 21.85
N THR A 88 -9.13 7.00 22.10
CA THR A 88 -8.29 8.19 21.91
C THR A 88 -7.18 7.90 20.91
N LYS A 89 -6.33 8.88 20.63
CA LYS A 89 -5.08 8.70 19.89
C LYS A 89 -3.90 9.00 20.80
N GLY A 90 -2.86 8.18 20.70
CA GLY A 90 -1.58 8.40 21.37
C GLY A 90 -0.43 8.03 20.44
N CYS A 91 0.79 8.09 20.96
CA CYS A 91 1.99 7.82 20.17
C CYS A 91 2.44 6.37 20.34
N HIS A 92 2.84 5.74 19.23
CA HIS A 92 3.34 4.37 19.19
C HIS A 92 4.40 4.25 18.10
N GLY A 93 5.53 3.61 18.43
CA GLY A 93 6.62 3.35 17.50
C GLY A 93 7.96 3.25 18.22
N TYR A 94 9.04 3.24 17.44
CA TYR A 94 10.41 3.11 17.93
C TYR A 94 11.23 4.34 17.51
N CYS A 95 12.19 4.72 18.34
CA CYS A 95 13.13 5.81 18.09
C CYS A 95 14.56 5.29 18.26
N THR A 96 15.51 5.93 17.59
CA THR A 96 16.93 5.56 17.70
C THR A 96 17.51 6.04 19.02
N SER A 97 18.33 5.21 19.63
CA SER A 97 19.13 5.53 20.81
C SER A 97 20.54 4.95 20.64
N SER A 98 21.55 5.62 21.18
CA SER A 98 22.94 5.17 21.14
C SER A 98 23.66 5.50 22.44
N SER A 99 24.61 4.67 22.83
CA SER A 99 25.55 4.96 23.90
C SER A 99 26.98 4.64 23.45
N MET A 100 27.93 5.49 23.83
CA MET A 100 29.33 5.39 23.43
C MET A 100 30.22 5.81 24.59
N TYR A 101 31.29 5.06 24.86
CA TYR A 101 32.34 5.52 25.77
C TYR A 101 33.28 6.45 25.01
N THR A 102 33.63 7.57 25.63
CA THR A 102 34.54 8.57 25.04
C THR A 102 35.85 8.63 25.82
N ASN A 103 36.97 8.62 25.09
CA ASN A 103 38.32 8.61 25.68
C ASN A 103 38.64 9.93 26.42
N ASP A 104 38.02 11.03 26.05
CA ASP A 104 38.38 12.36 26.56
C ASP A 104 37.95 12.59 28.02
N LYS A 105 37.11 11.72 28.61
CA LYS A 105 36.53 11.95 29.96
C LYS A 105 36.17 10.69 30.77
N ASP A 106 36.54 9.48 30.34
CA ASP A 106 35.94 8.23 30.86
C ASP A 106 34.39 8.31 30.96
N ALA A 107 33.79 9.06 30.03
CA ALA A 107 32.39 9.45 30.11
C ALA A 107 31.57 8.66 29.11
N LEU A 108 30.44 8.15 29.60
CA LEU A 108 29.41 7.54 28.78
C LEU A 108 28.57 8.64 28.12
N ALA A 109 28.73 8.79 26.81
CA ALA A 109 27.85 9.62 25.99
C ALA A 109 26.59 8.81 25.66
N ILE A 110 25.42 9.32 26.07
CA ILE A 110 24.12 8.68 25.83
C ILE A 110 23.25 9.62 25.00
N ASP A 111 22.81 9.19 23.81
CA ASP A 111 21.71 9.79 23.07
C ASP A 111 20.49 8.88 23.21
N CYS A 112 19.48 9.34 23.95
CA CYS A 112 18.23 8.61 24.17
C CYS A 112 17.07 9.36 23.57
N LYS A 113 16.29 8.71 22.71
CA LYS A 113 15.05 9.25 22.15
C LYS A 113 13.89 8.31 22.37
N PHE A 114 12.71 8.87 22.62
CA PHE A 114 11.47 8.12 22.74
C PHE A 114 10.35 8.76 21.92
N CYS A 115 9.38 7.93 21.53
CA CYS A 115 8.23 8.37 20.73
C CYS A 115 7.21 9.07 21.62
N LYS A 116 7.04 10.38 21.45
CA LYS A 116 6.15 11.19 22.30
C LYS A 116 5.25 12.14 21.49
N PRO A 117 4.15 12.65 22.10
CA PRO A 117 3.30 13.63 21.45
C PRO A 117 4.05 14.95 21.20
N LYS A 118 4.05 15.43 19.94
CA LYS A 118 4.52 16.77 19.58
C LYS A 118 3.42 17.81 19.78
N LYS A 119 2.19 17.47 19.37
CA LYS A 119 1.00 18.30 19.54
C LYS A 119 -0.10 17.46 20.13
N THR A 120 -0.82 18.01 21.10
CA THR A 120 -1.99 17.38 21.71
C THR A 120 -3.18 18.31 21.65
N ILE A 121 -4.38 17.75 21.60
CA ILE A 121 -5.64 18.46 21.76
C ILE A 121 -6.33 18.02 23.04
N ARG A 122 -7.03 18.95 23.71
CA ARG A 122 -7.86 18.64 24.87
C ARG A 122 -9.20 18.11 24.40
N LYS A 123 -9.61 16.97 24.95
CA LYS A 123 -10.92 16.36 24.77
C LYS A 123 -11.62 16.29 26.13
N MET A 124 -12.94 16.20 26.10
CA MET A 124 -13.76 16.08 27.29
C MET A 124 -14.60 14.82 27.18
N THR A 125 -14.83 14.15 28.30
CA THR A 125 -15.81 13.08 28.42
C THR A 125 -16.65 13.30 29.67
N VAL A 126 -17.88 12.80 29.65
CA VAL A 126 -18.79 12.86 30.80
C VAL A 126 -18.76 11.51 31.51
N MET A 127 -18.46 11.52 32.80
CA MET A 127 -18.49 10.34 33.67
C MET A 127 -19.72 10.38 34.57
N LYS A 128 -20.29 9.20 34.83
CA LYS A 128 -21.37 9.01 35.80
C LYS A 128 -20.77 8.81 37.19
N CYS A 129 -21.23 9.59 38.15
CA CYS A 129 -20.67 9.66 39.49
C CYS A 129 -21.77 9.51 40.55
N PRO A 130 -22.27 8.28 40.80
CA PRO A 130 -23.40 8.07 41.69
C PRO A 130 -23.11 8.41 43.16
N MET A 131 -21.83 8.46 43.56
CA MET A 131 -21.40 8.76 44.93
C MET A 131 -21.24 10.26 45.21
N LEU A 132 -21.33 11.11 44.18
CA LEU A 132 -21.18 12.55 44.31
C LEU A 132 -22.55 13.24 44.31
N SER A 133 -22.66 14.39 44.98
CA SER A 133 -23.87 15.22 44.98
C SER A 133 -24.31 15.62 43.57
N LYS A 134 -23.33 15.98 42.72
CA LYS A 134 -23.49 16.06 41.27
C LYS A 134 -23.25 14.68 40.66
N LYS A 135 -24.32 14.04 40.16
CA LYS A 135 -24.30 12.69 39.59
C LYS A 135 -23.47 12.53 38.31
N THR A 136 -22.90 13.61 37.78
CA THR A 136 -22.04 13.61 36.59
C THR A 136 -20.82 14.51 36.80
N LYS A 137 -19.71 14.15 36.18
CA LYS A 137 -18.49 14.94 36.17
C LYS A 137 -17.91 14.98 34.76
N VAL A 138 -17.47 16.16 34.31
CA VAL A 138 -16.77 16.32 33.04
C VAL A 138 -15.28 16.19 33.30
N ILE A 139 -14.64 15.23 32.63
CA ILE A 139 -13.21 14.98 32.75
C ILE A 139 -12.52 15.32 31.43
N ALA A 140 -11.42 16.07 31.55
CA ALA A 140 -10.56 16.38 30.43
C ALA A 140 -9.51 15.28 30.24
N TYR A 141 -9.25 14.92 28.99
CA TYR A 141 -8.10 14.10 28.61
C TYR A 141 -7.38 14.68 27.40
N ARG A 142 -6.16 14.24 27.15
CA ARG A 142 -5.36 14.69 26.00
C ARG A 142 -5.32 13.61 24.92
N GLU A 143 -5.46 14.04 23.68
CA GLU A 143 -5.33 13.21 22.48
C GLU A 143 -4.14 13.69 21.65
N ALA A 144 -3.31 12.78 21.16
CA ALA A 144 -2.18 13.11 20.30
C ALA A 144 -2.67 13.49 18.88
N VAL A 145 -2.25 14.65 18.40
CA VAL A 145 -2.48 15.13 17.02
C VAL A 145 -1.30 14.76 16.12
N SER A 146 -0.08 14.82 16.65
CA SER A 146 1.15 14.41 15.97
C SER A 146 2.15 13.86 16.99
N CYS A 147 3.03 12.98 16.52
CA CYS A 147 4.07 12.34 17.31
C CYS A 147 5.45 12.63 16.71
N GLN A 148 6.48 12.62 17.55
CA GLN A 148 7.87 12.75 17.12
C GLN A 148 8.78 11.94 18.05
N CYS A 149 9.96 11.56 17.55
CA CYS A 149 11.06 11.13 18.41
C CYS A 149 11.71 12.36 19.04
N ASP A 150 11.91 12.32 20.35
CA ASP A 150 12.51 13.42 21.11
C ASP A 150 13.29 12.87 22.31
N GLY A 151 14.15 13.70 22.90
CA GLY A 151 15.03 13.33 24.00
C GLY A 151 14.29 12.74 25.19
N CYS A 152 14.83 11.67 25.79
CA CYS A 152 14.31 11.07 27.00
C CYS A 152 14.34 12.06 28.18
N PRO A 153 13.36 12.02 29.10
CA PRO A 153 13.41 12.84 30.31
C PRO A 153 14.62 12.42 31.15
N SER A 154 15.38 13.42 31.62
CA SER A 154 16.51 13.30 32.55
C SER A 154 16.04 13.09 33.98
#